data_AF-A0A849GU00-F1
#
_entry.id   AF-A0A849GU00-F1
#
_cell.length_a   1.000
_cell.length_b   1.000
_cell.length_c   1.000
_cell.angle_alpha   90.00
_cell.angle_beta   90.00
_cell.angle_gamma   90.00
#
_symmetry.space_group_name_H-M   'P 1'
#
loop_
_entity.id
_entity.type
_entity.pdbx_description
1 polymer ?
#
loop_
_entity_poly.entity_id
_entity_poly.type
_entity_poly.pdbx_seq_one_letter_code
_entity_poly.pdbx_strand_id
1 'polypeptide(L)'
;MTDLPNPASPFRIGTRGSPLALAQAHETRTRLAAAFDLEDAAFEIVVIKTTGDRVLDRPLKDIGGKGLFTREIEDALLAGEIDVAVHSMKDMPVAQPEGLLLECHLPREDVRDAFVSPGGGTLSGLAAGTKVGTSSLRRKAQLL
;
A
#
# COMPACT_ATOMS: atom_id res chain seq x y z
N MET A 1 27.04 13.31 11.09
CA MET A 1 26.93 11.84 11.14
C MET A 1 25.58 11.57 11.75
N THR A 2 24.62 11.08 10.97
CA THR A 2 23.28 10.76 11.50
C THR A 2 23.38 9.42 12.21
N ASP A 3 22.97 9.35 13.46
CA ASP A 3 22.97 8.09 14.20
C ASP A 3 21.97 7.12 13.56
N LEU A 4 22.41 5.87 13.33
CA LEU A 4 21.54 4.81 12.81
C LEU A 4 20.52 4.38 13.89
N PRO A 5 19.33 3.92 13.49
CA PRO A 5 18.31 3.49 14.44
C PRO A 5 18.75 2.23 15.20
N ASN A 6 18.19 2.06 16.40
CA ASN A 6 18.46 0.91 17.27
C ASN A 6 17.22 0.62 18.13
N PRO A 7 17.15 -0.50 18.87
CA PRO A 7 15.94 -0.85 19.63
C PRO A 7 15.51 0.17 20.69
N ALA A 8 16.40 1.02 21.20
CA ALA A 8 16.05 2.08 22.15
C ALA A 8 15.50 3.35 21.46
N SER A 9 15.74 3.51 20.16
CA SER A 9 15.24 4.60 19.32
C SER A 9 14.99 4.07 17.90
N PRO A 10 13.91 3.29 17.71
CA PRO A 10 13.68 2.58 16.45
C PRO A 10 13.23 3.51 15.33
N PHE A 11 13.51 3.11 14.09
CA PHE A 11 12.99 3.78 12.89
C PHE A 11 11.56 3.33 12.60
N ARG A 12 10.63 4.28 12.60
CA ARG A 12 9.17 4.05 12.56
C ARG A 12 8.67 4.03 11.13
N ILE A 13 8.20 2.86 10.69
CA ILE A 13 7.64 2.61 9.36
C ILE A 13 6.13 2.63 9.46
N GLY A 14 5.51 3.70 8.95
CA GLY A 14 4.06 3.84 8.87
C GLY A 14 3.45 3.01 7.74
N THR A 15 2.35 2.31 8.03
CA THR A 15 1.63 1.50 7.03
C THR A 15 0.15 1.34 7.38
N ARG A 16 -0.66 0.90 6.41
CA ARG A 16 -2.04 0.45 6.67
C ARG A 16 -2.05 -0.91 7.38
N GLY A 17 -3.14 -1.22 8.07
CA GLY A 17 -3.30 -2.47 8.82
C GLY A 17 -3.75 -3.70 8.03
N SER A 18 -3.89 -3.62 6.70
CA SER A 18 -4.29 -4.79 5.90
C SER A 18 -3.15 -5.82 5.80
N PRO A 19 -3.43 -7.13 5.65
CA PRO A 19 -2.37 -8.15 5.53
C PRO A 19 -1.33 -7.86 4.45
N LEU A 20 -1.75 -7.33 3.29
CA LEU A 20 -0.83 -6.96 2.21
C LEU A 20 0.03 -5.74 2.56
N ALA A 21 -0.54 -4.73 3.22
CA ALA A 21 0.19 -3.53 3.62
C ALA A 21 1.25 -3.85 4.70
N LEU A 22 0.93 -4.76 5.62
CA LEU A 22 1.90 -5.28 6.59
C LEU A 22 3.01 -6.07 5.90
N ALA A 23 2.69 -6.91 4.92
CA ALA A 23 3.70 -7.63 4.15
C ALA A 23 4.68 -6.67 3.44
N GLN A 24 4.17 -5.58 2.85
CA GLN A 24 4.99 -4.54 2.21
C GLN A 24 5.88 -3.80 3.22
N ALA A 25 5.35 -3.50 4.41
CA ALA A 25 6.11 -2.84 5.47
C ALA A 25 7.22 -3.76 6.02
N HIS A 26 6.94 -5.06 6.18
CA HIS A 26 7.93 -6.05 6.58
C HIS A 26 9.00 -6.25 5.51
N GLU A 27 8.65 -6.29 4.23
CA GLU A 27 9.64 -6.34 3.15
C GLU A 27 10.56 -5.11 3.19
N THR A 28 9.99 -3.93 3.37
CA THR A 28 10.74 -2.68 3.51
C THR A 28 11.71 -2.75 4.69
N ARG A 29 11.23 -3.19 5.87
CA ARG A 29 12.06 -3.40 7.06
C ARG A 29 13.22 -4.34 6.76
N THR A 30 12.95 -5.52 6.21
CA THR A 30 13.99 -6.52 5.91
C THR A 30 15.06 -5.98 4.97
N ARG A 31 14.67 -5.20 3.96
CA ARG A 31 15.62 -4.58 3.02
C ARG A 31 16.47 -3.50 3.71
N LEU A 32 15.88 -2.67 4.56
CA LEU A 32 16.61 -1.65 5.32
C LEU A 32 17.57 -2.29 6.33
N ALA A 33 17.09 -3.28 7.09
CA ALA A 33 17.89 -4.06 8.03
C ALA A 33 19.13 -4.65 7.35
N ALA A 34 18.95 -5.31 6.20
CA ALA A 34 20.06 -5.88 5.43
C ALA A 34 21.01 -4.83 4.84
N ALA A 35 20.50 -3.69 4.35
CA ALA A 35 21.31 -2.65 3.73
C ALA A 35 22.22 -1.90 4.72
N PHE A 36 21.80 -1.83 5.99
CA PHE A 36 22.51 -1.09 7.04
C PHE A 36 23.13 -1.99 8.12
N ASP A 37 23.06 -3.33 7.96
CA ASP A 37 23.52 -4.32 8.94
C ASP A 37 22.89 -4.12 10.34
N LEU A 38 21.56 -3.93 10.35
CA LEU A 38 20.76 -3.69 11.55
C LEU A 38 19.83 -4.87 11.84
N GLU A 39 19.53 -5.09 13.11
CA GLU A 39 18.50 -6.06 13.52
C GLU A 39 17.09 -5.54 13.27
N ASP A 40 16.13 -6.45 13.10
CA ASP A 40 14.72 -6.09 12.89
C ASP A 40 14.15 -5.23 14.04
N ALA A 41 14.67 -5.38 15.26
CA ALA A 41 14.26 -4.60 16.43
C ALA A 41 14.68 -3.12 16.38
N ALA A 42 15.56 -2.73 15.45
CA ALA A 42 15.87 -1.34 15.18
C ALA A 42 14.74 -0.61 14.41
N PHE A 43 13.67 -1.32 14.05
CA PHE A 43 12.55 -0.78 13.28
C PHE A 43 11.22 -1.06 13.98
N GLU A 44 10.33 -0.08 13.94
CA GLU A 44 8.97 -0.20 14.47
C GLU A 44 7.96 -0.13 13.32
N ILE A 45 7.02 -1.06 13.25
CA ILE A 45 5.90 -0.98 12.29
C ILE A 45 4.73 -0.26 12.96
N VAL A 46 4.43 0.94 12.50
CA VAL A 46 3.35 1.78 13.02
C VAL A 46 2.12 1.64 12.13
N VAL A 47 1.08 0.97 12.66
CA VAL A 47 -0.16 0.74 11.91
C VAL A 47 -1.10 1.93 12.05
N ILE A 48 -1.44 2.54 10.91
CA ILE A 48 -2.29 3.73 10.84
C ILE A 48 -3.61 3.36 10.15
N LYS A 49 -4.73 3.68 10.79
CA LYS A 49 -6.07 3.36 10.30
C LYS A 49 -6.64 4.50 9.46
N THR A 50 -6.73 4.29 8.15
CA THR A 50 -7.17 5.31 7.19
C THR A 50 -8.69 5.38 7.08
N THR A 51 -9.22 6.50 6.56
CA THR A 51 -10.65 6.63 6.27
C THR A 51 -11.12 5.58 5.26
N GLY A 52 -10.31 5.24 4.26
CA GLY A 52 -10.62 4.18 3.29
C GLY A 52 -10.76 2.80 3.92
N ASP A 53 -10.11 2.53 5.05
CA ASP A 53 -10.29 1.26 5.79
C ASP A 53 -11.62 1.21 6.58
N ARG A 54 -12.25 2.37 6.82
CA ARG A 54 -13.50 2.48 7.59
C ARG A 54 -14.74 2.36 6.70
N VAL A 55 -14.62 2.63 5.40
CA VAL A 55 -15.74 2.67 4.46
C VAL A 55 -15.68 1.48 3.53
N LEU A 56 -16.39 0.40 3.88
CA LEU A 56 -16.46 -0.85 3.12
C LEU A 56 -17.82 -1.07 2.43
N ASP A 57 -18.79 -0.21 2.69
CA ASP A 57 -20.21 -0.39 2.37
C ASP A 57 -20.65 0.23 1.04
N ARG A 58 -19.77 0.95 0.35
CA ARG A 58 -20.07 1.64 -0.90
C ARG A 58 -18.88 1.64 -1.88
N PRO A 59 -19.13 1.72 -3.20
CA PRO A 59 -18.05 1.73 -4.20
C PRO A 59 -17.10 2.92 -4.04
N LEU A 60 -15.80 2.69 -4.23
CA LEU A 60 -14.74 3.72 -4.14
C LEU A 60 -15.01 4.97 -4.98
N LYS A 61 -15.58 4.80 -6.18
CA LYS A 61 -15.94 5.92 -7.08
C LYS A 61 -16.98 6.88 -6.48
N ASP A 62 -17.80 6.40 -5.54
CA ASP A 62 -18.91 7.13 -4.94
C ASP A 62 -18.51 7.80 -3.61
N ILE A 63 -17.33 7.47 -3.07
CA ILE A 63 -16.83 8.02 -1.79
C ILE A 63 -16.30 9.44 -1.98
N GLY A 64 -15.70 9.76 -3.13
CA GLY A 64 -15.06 11.04 -3.37
C GLY A 64 -13.88 11.32 -2.41
N GLY A 65 -13.08 12.33 -2.70
CA GLY A 65 -11.93 12.72 -1.88
C GLY A 65 -10.60 12.15 -2.36
N LYS A 66 -9.60 13.04 -2.48
CA LYS A 66 -8.21 12.65 -2.75
C LYS A 66 -7.61 12.04 -1.48
N GLY A 67 -6.74 11.03 -1.63
CA GLY A 67 -5.95 10.49 -0.53
C GLY A 67 -6.69 9.61 0.48
N LEU A 68 -7.77 8.92 0.09
CA LEU A 68 -8.58 8.05 0.98
C LEU A 68 -7.76 7.01 1.78
N PHE A 69 -6.62 6.59 1.24
CA PHE A 69 -5.72 5.60 1.85
C PHE A 69 -4.36 6.18 2.25
N THR A 70 -4.12 7.48 2.03
CA THR A 70 -2.79 8.09 2.23
C THR A 70 -2.82 9.22 3.25
N ARG A 71 -3.92 9.96 3.36
CA ARG A 71 -4.00 11.19 4.17
C ARG A 71 -3.56 11.00 5.62
N GLU A 72 -4.12 10.04 6.35
CA GLU A 72 -3.77 9.86 7.77
C GLU A 72 -2.31 9.43 7.97
N ILE A 73 -1.71 8.79 6.96
CA ILE A 73 -0.29 8.39 6.99
C ILE A 73 0.60 9.60 6.66
N GLU A 74 0.18 10.43 5.69
CA GLU A 74 0.84 11.70 5.35
C GLU A 74 0.85 12.65 6.55
N ASP A 75 -0.28 12.78 7.26
CA ASP A 75 -0.42 13.59 8.48
C ASP A 75 0.55 13.10 9.58
N ALA A 76 0.64 11.78 9.79
CA ALA A 76 1.57 11.18 10.75
C ALA A 76 3.05 11.42 10.37
N LEU A 77 3.37 11.35 9.07
CA LEU A 77 4.73 11.61 8.58
C LEU A 77 5.11 13.09 8.76
N LEU A 78 4.21 14.01 8.44
CA LEU A 78 4.42 15.45 8.65
C LEU A 78 4.54 15.81 10.13
N ALA A 79 3.81 15.11 11.01
CA ALA A 79 3.89 15.29 12.46
C ALA A 79 5.14 14.65 13.09
N GLY A 80 5.94 13.88 12.33
CA GLY A 80 7.09 13.15 12.85
C GLY A 80 6.71 11.97 13.76
N GLU A 81 5.48 11.47 13.65
CA GLU A 81 5.02 10.26 14.36
C GLU A 81 5.57 8.98 13.71
N ILE A 82 5.87 9.05 12.42
CA ILE A 82 6.57 8.03 11.65
C ILE A 82 7.73 8.67 10.89
N ASP A 83 8.72 7.88 10.51
CA ASP A 83 9.93 8.34 9.80
C ASP A 83 9.85 8.05 8.29
N VAL A 84 9.06 7.05 7.89
CA VAL A 84 8.73 6.75 6.49
C VAL A 84 7.32 6.17 6.38
N ALA A 85 6.69 6.35 5.23
CA ALA A 85 5.42 5.74 4.88
C ALA A 85 5.58 4.67 3.78
N VAL A 86 4.95 3.51 3.94
CA VAL A 86 4.96 2.42 2.95
C VAL A 86 3.57 2.28 2.32
N HIS A 87 3.52 2.33 0.99
CA HIS A 87 2.29 2.25 0.22
C HIS A 87 2.41 1.30 -0.97
N SER A 88 1.27 0.76 -1.41
CA SER A 88 1.13 0.24 -2.76
C SER A 88 1.11 1.41 -3.75
N MET A 89 2.07 1.46 -4.68
CA MET A 89 2.25 2.61 -5.58
C MET A 89 1.00 2.99 -6.39
N LYS A 90 0.17 2.02 -6.76
CA LYS A 90 -1.08 2.26 -7.51
C LYS A 90 -2.12 3.09 -6.74
N ASP A 91 -1.99 3.15 -5.42
CA ASP A 91 -2.93 3.84 -4.53
C ASP A 91 -2.43 5.26 -4.17
N MET A 92 -1.22 5.64 -4.60
CA MET A 92 -0.68 6.99 -4.40
C MET A 92 -1.37 8.01 -5.30
N PRO A 93 -1.71 9.21 -4.77
CA PRO A 93 -2.19 10.30 -5.61
C PRO A 93 -1.09 10.76 -6.59
N VAL A 94 -1.49 11.34 -7.71
CA VAL A 94 -0.53 11.91 -8.68
C VAL A 94 0.18 13.13 -8.10
N ALA A 95 -0.60 14.05 -7.52
CA ALA A 95 -0.05 15.20 -6.82
C ALA A 95 0.34 14.78 -5.40
N GLN A 96 1.63 14.92 -5.07
CA GLN A 96 2.12 14.70 -3.72
C GLN A 96 1.78 15.91 -2.83
N PRO A 97 1.50 15.71 -1.53
CA PRO A 97 1.34 16.81 -0.60
C PRO A 97 2.65 17.59 -0.43
N GLU A 98 2.53 18.88 -0.15
CA GLU A 98 3.67 19.74 0.15
C GLU A 98 4.42 19.24 1.40
N GLY A 99 5.75 19.34 1.38
CA GLY A 99 6.60 18.92 2.49
C GLY A 99 6.94 17.43 2.53
N LEU A 100 6.33 16.61 1.68
CA LEU A 100 6.65 15.18 1.56
C LEU A 100 7.27 14.86 0.19
N LEU A 101 8.04 13.77 0.15
CA LEU A 101 8.75 13.29 -1.03
C LEU A 101 8.44 11.80 -1.25
N LEU A 102 8.30 11.41 -2.52
CA LEU A 102 8.13 10.03 -2.95
C LEU A 102 9.25 9.67 -3.93
N GLU A 103 10.41 9.30 -3.39
CA GLU A 103 11.63 9.06 -4.17
C GLU A 103 12.13 7.60 -4.13
N CYS A 104 11.60 6.78 -3.20
CA CYS A 104 12.03 5.39 -3.05
C CYS A 104 11.01 4.42 -3.64
N HIS A 105 11.50 3.48 -4.45
CA HIS A 105 10.72 2.39 -5.02
C HIS A 105 11.46 1.08 -4.83
N LEU A 106 10.79 0.08 -4.25
CA LEU A 106 11.32 -1.28 -4.19
C LEU A 106 11.33 -1.92 -5.59
N PRO A 107 12.13 -2.98 -5.82
CA PRO A 107 12.08 -3.75 -7.05
C PRO A 107 10.64 -4.16 -7.39
N ARG A 108 10.24 -3.91 -8.63
CA ARG A 108 8.85 -4.06 -9.05
C ARG A 108 8.50 -5.55 -9.20
N GLU A 109 7.44 -5.96 -8.52
CA GLU A 109 6.82 -7.28 -8.69
C GLU A 109 6.06 -7.40 -10.01
N ASP A 110 5.56 -8.61 -10.30
CA ASP A 110 4.73 -8.88 -11.48
C ASP A 110 3.55 -7.90 -11.58
N VAL A 111 3.41 -7.28 -12.76
CA VAL A 111 2.43 -6.22 -13.04
C VAL A 111 1.11 -6.74 -13.60
N ARG A 112 1.01 -8.05 -13.90
CA ARG A 112 -0.15 -8.64 -14.57
C ARG A 112 -1.38 -8.66 -13.66
N ASP A 113 -2.54 -8.47 -14.27
CA ASP A 113 -3.79 -8.84 -13.63
C ASP A 113 -3.92 -10.37 -13.62
N ALA A 114 -4.47 -10.93 -12.53
CA ALA A 114 -4.76 -12.35 -12.42
C ALA A 114 -6.25 -12.63 -12.62
N PHE A 115 -6.58 -13.68 -13.37
CA PHE A 115 -7.92 -14.24 -13.42
C PHE A 115 -8.10 -15.24 -12.28
N VAL A 116 -9.13 -15.04 -11.47
CA VAL A 116 -9.44 -15.92 -10.32
C VAL A 116 -10.86 -16.43 -10.47
N SER A 117 -11.02 -17.74 -10.51
CA SER A 117 -12.30 -18.43 -10.66
C SER A 117 -12.32 -19.66 -9.74
N PRO A 118 -13.37 -19.87 -8.93
CA PRO A 118 -13.51 -21.08 -8.13
C PRO A 118 -13.51 -22.37 -8.95
N GLY A 119 -14.04 -22.31 -10.18
CA GLY A 119 -14.10 -23.45 -11.11
C GLY A 119 -12.88 -23.58 -12.01
N GLY A 120 -11.87 -22.71 -11.86
CA GLY A 120 -10.71 -22.66 -12.75
C GLY A 120 -11.06 -22.15 -14.15
N GLY A 121 -10.23 -22.54 -15.13
CA GLY A 121 -10.38 -22.19 -16.54
C GLY A 121 -9.74 -20.87 -16.93
N THR A 122 -10.15 -20.34 -18.08
CA THR A 122 -9.65 -19.08 -18.64
C THR A 122 -10.77 -18.08 -18.80
N LEU A 123 -10.43 -16.79 -18.86
CA LEU A 123 -11.38 -15.73 -19.13
C LEU A 123 -12.14 -15.94 -20.46
N SER A 124 -11.46 -16.43 -21.49
CA SER A 124 -12.05 -16.73 -22.81
C SER A 124 -12.98 -17.95 -22.80
N GLY A 125 -12.90 -18.79 -21.76
CA GLY A 125 -13.73 -19.97 -21.59
C GLY A 125 -15.03 -19.72 -20.82
N LEU A 126 -15.31 -18.48 -20.42
CA LEU A 126 -16.52 -18.14 -19.68
C LEU A 126 -17.77 -18.23 -20.56
N ALA A 127 -18.85 -18.82 -20.02
CA ALA A 127 -20.14 -18.83 -20.69
C ALA A 127 -20.69 -17.40 -20.83
N ALA A 128 -21.38 -17.12 -21.94
CA ALA A 128 -22.05 -15.85 -22.16
C ALA A 128 -23.00 -15.50 -20.99
N GLY A 129 -22.96 -14.25 -20.53
CA GLY A 129 -23.74 -13.79 -19.38
C GLY A 129 -23.12 -14.09 -18.01
N THR A 130 -21.94 -14.73 -17.95
CA THR A 130 -21.20 -14.92 -16.68
C THR A 130 -20.87 -13.58 -16.04
N LYS A 131 -21.12 -13.46 -14.73
CA LYS A 131 -20.80 -12.25 -13.96
C LYS A 131 -19.33 -12.24 -13.54
N VAL A 132 -18.61 -11.15 -13.84
CA VAL A 132 -17.23 -10.93 -13.40
C VAL A 132 -17.19 -9.78 -12.39
N GLY A 133 -16.66 -10.04 -11.20
CA GLY A 133 -16.56 -9.05 -10.13
C GLY A 133 -15.30 -8.17 -10.26
N THR A 134 -15.49 -6.86 -10.42
CA THR A 134 -14.39 -5.89 -10.31
C THR A 134 -14.93 -4.50 -9.97
N SER A 135 -14.24 -3.77 -9.09
CA SER A 135 -14.49 -2.35 -8.83
C SER A 135 -13.62 -1.43 -9.70
N SER A 136 -12.68 -1.98 -10.47
CA SER A 136 -11.77 -1.22 -11.31
C SER A 136 -12.43 -0.87 -12.65
N LEU A 137 -12.59 0.43 -12.92
CA LEU A 137 -13.05 0.91 -14.23
C LEU A 137 -12.09 0.52 -15.35
N ARG A 138 -10.76 0.52 -15.07
CA ARG A 138 -9.74 0.06 -16.03
C ARG A 138 -9.99 -1.38 -16.46
N ARG A 139 -10.15 -2.30 -15.51
CA ARG A 139 -10.39 -3.72 -15.82
C ARG A 139 -11.73 -3.89 -16.54
N LYS A 140 -12.79 -3.22 -16.07
CA LYS A 140 -14.11 -3.26 -16.70
C LYS A 140 -14.04 -2.84 -18.18
N ALA A 141 -13.35 -1.73 -18.49
CA ALA A 141 -13.23 -1.23 -19.85
C ALA A 141 -12.39 -2.12 -20.79
N GLN A 142 -11.53 -2.99 -20.25
CA GLN A 142 -10.75 -3.95 -21.03
C GLN A 142 -11.48 -5.29 -21.23
N LEU A 143 -12.47 -5.59 -20.37
CA LEU A 143 -13.26 -6.82 -20.40
C LEU A 143 -14.53 -6.72 -21.25
N LEU A 144 -15.07 -5.51 -21.40
CA LEU A 144 -16.30 -5.19 -22.14
C LEU A 144 -15.96 -4.62 -23.51
#